data_AF-A0A5B7JU38-F1
#
_entry.id   AF-A0A5B7JU38-F1
#
_cell.length_a   1.000
_cell.length_b   1.000
_cell.length_c   1.000
_cell.angle_alpha   90.00
_cell.angle_beta   90.00
_cell.angle_gamma   90.00
#
_symmetry.space_group_name_H-M   'P 1'
#
loop_
_entity.id
_entity.type
_entity.pdbx_description
1 polymer ?
#
loop_
_entity_poly.entity_id
_entity_poly.type
_entity_poly.pdbx_seq_one_letter_code
_entity_poly.pdbx_strand_id
1 'polypeptide(L)'
;MMKVTRKQKGLKKKKKRLSGHKSPASSVAHLISALFFVDIMMLNAHILFKEKTCKNPTLQDFVIKVVRQLLEENAVEHPTPGCHVVDNPVRLTGQHFPCTLQPRPDMKKKKVQKACHVCSHTKRRPRKRSDTRYCCHECDVALCIEPCFAEYHTLL
;
A
#
# COMPACT_ATOMS: atom_id res chain seq x y z
N MET A 1 -34.95 -38.23 -28.89
CA MET A 1 -34.34 -36.92 -28.54
C MET A 1 -32.83 -37.03 -28.69
N MET A 2 -32.21 -35.97 -29.20
CA MET A 2 -31.02 -35.99 -30.06
C MET A 2 -29.71 -36.46 -29.38
N LYS A 3 -29.03 -37.43 -30.01
CA LYS A 3 -27.63 -37.79 -29.74
C LYS A 3 -26.73 -36.78 -30.46
N VAL A 4 -26.10 -35.87 -29.71
CA VAL A 4 -25.09 -34.95 -30.26
C VAL A 4 -23.74 -35.66 -30.28
N THR A 5 -23.30 -36.03 -31.48
CA THR A 5 -21.98 -36.60 -31.76
C THR A 5 -20.93 -35.48 -31.79
N ARG A 6 -19.98 -35.49 -30.84
CA ARG A 6 -18.85 -34.56 -30.87
C ARG A 6 -17.67 -35.20 -31.60
N LYS A 7 -17.53 -34.79 -32.87
CA LYS A 7 -16.46 -35.16 -33.81
C LYS A 7 -15.10 -34.67 -33.28
N GLN A 8 -14.23 -35.58 -32.85
CA GLN A 8 -12.82 -35.26 -32.60
C GLN A 8 -12.10 -35.15 -33.95
N LYS A 9 -11.74 -33.92 -34.37
CA LYS A 9 -10.80 -33.69 -35.47
C LYS A 9 -9.41 -33.50 -34.88
N GLY A 10 -8.60 -34.54 -34.94
CA GLY A 10 -7.16 -34.42 -34.76
C GLY A 10 -6.54 -33.67 -35.94
N LEU A 11 -5.70 -32.68 -35.64
CA LEU A 11 -4.80 -32.07 -36.62
C LEU A 11 -3.36 -32.31 -36.15
N LYS A 12 -2.74 -33.37 -36.65
CA LYS A 12 -1.29 -33.56 -36.59
C LYS A 12 -0.64 -32.55 -37.55
N LYS A 13 0.21 -31.64 -37.04
CA LYS A 13 1.22 -30.96 -37.87
C LYS A 13 2.59 -30.95 -37.19
N LYS A 14 3.56 -31.42 -37.99
CA LYS A 14 5.00 -31.65 -37.79
C LYS A 14 5.70 -30.57 -36.95
N LYS A 15 6.38 -30.99 -35.88
CA LYS A 15 7.39 -30.19 -35.16
C LYS A 15 8.71 -30.27 -35.95
N LYS A 16 8.91 -29.37 -36.91
CA LYS A 16 10.23 -29.18 -37.56
C LYS A 16 11.08 -28.40 -36.55
N ARG A 17 12.16 -29.00 -36.04
CA ARG A 17 13.18 -28.31 -35.24
C ARG A 17 13.76 -27.20 -36.10
N LEU A 18 13.57 -25.95 -35.68
CA LEU A 18 14.38 -24.83 -36.13
C LEU A 18 15.07 -24.24 -34.90
N SER A 19 16.37 -24.39 -34.89
CA SER A 19 17.34 -23.75 -34.02
C SER A 19 17.25 -22.22 -34.12
N GLY A 20 17.45 -21.55 -32.99
CA GLY A 20 18.04 -20.21 -32.95
C GLY A 20 17.09 -19.03 -33.20
N HIS A 21 16.47 -18.52 -32.13
CA HIS A 21 16.43 -17.08 -31.84
C HIS A 21 15.92 -16.88 -30.41
N LYS A 22 16.82 -16.57 -29.46
CA LYS A 22 16.40 -16.02 -28.16
C LYS A 22 15.97 -14.58 -28.43
N SER A 23 14.66 -14.35 -28.49
CA SER A 23 14.08 -13.01 -28.62
C SER A 23 13.81 -12.44 -27.22
N PRO A 24 14.01 -11.13 -26.98
CA PRO A 24 13.81 -10.49 -25.67
C PRO A 24 12.32 -10.32 -25.28
N ALA A 25 11.37 -10.77 -26.10
CA ALA A 25 9.93 -10.60 -25.91
C ALA A 25 9.28 -11.56 -24.90
N SER A 26 10.04 -12.48 -24.31
CA SER A 26 9.50 -13.51 -23.39
C SER A 26 8.98 -12.93 -22.07
N SER A 27 9.62 -11.88 -21.54
CA SER A 27 9.32 -11.35 -20.20
C SER A 27 7.90 -10.75 -20.10
N VAL A 28 7.49 -9.95 -21.08
CA VAL A 28 6.18 -9.27 -21.05
C VAL A 28 5.03 -10.25 -21.25
N ALA A 29 5.22 -11.29 -22.07
CA ALA A 29 4.19 -12.32 -22.30
C ALA A 29 3.85 -13.10 -21.03
N HIS A 30 4.85 -13.39 -20.18
CA HIS A 30 4.62 -14.05 -18.89
C HIS A 30 3.84 -13.16 -17.92
N LEU A 31 4.13 -11.85 -17.88
CA LEU A 31 3.37 -10.91 -17.05
C LEU A 31 1.93 -10.78 -17.50
N ILE A 32 1.70 -10.66 -18.81
CA ILE A 32 0.35 -10.62 -19.39
C ILE A 32 -0.41 -11.91 -19.04
N SER A 33 0.23 -13.07 -19.23
CA SER A 33 -0.35 -14.36 -18.87
C SER A 33 -0.69 -14.48 -17.38
N ALA A 34 0.12 -13.91 -16.50
CA ALA A 34 -0.12 -13.94 -15.06
C ALA A 34 -1.31 -13.05 -14.67
N LEU A 35 -1.45 -11.86 -15.27
CA LEU A 35 -2.61 -10.99 -15.04
C LEU A 35 -3.91 -11.66 -15.47
N PHE A 36 -3.93 -12.26 -16.67
CA PHE A 36 -5.08 -13.03 -17.14
C PHE A 36 -5.47 -14.18 -16.22
N PHE A 37 -4.48 -14.85 -15.62
CA PHE A 37 -4.74 -15.93 -14.68
C PHE A 37 -5.46 -15.43 -13.42
N VAL A 38 -5.02 -14.29 -12.86
CA VAL A 38 -5.67 -13.67 -11.70
C VAL A 38 -7.11 -13.27 -12.01
N ASP A 39 -7.37 -12.69 -13.18
CA ASP A 39 -8.72 -12.30 -13.60
C ASP A 39 -9.66 -13.52 -13.69
N ILE A 40 -9.18 -14.63 -14.26
CA ILE A 40 -9.95 -15.88 -14.35
C ILE A 40 -10.23 -16.46 -12.97
N MET A 41 -9.24 -16.44 -12.07
CA MET A 41 -9.44 -16.90 -10.68
C MET A 41 -10.48 -16.06 -9.95
N MET A 42 -10.43 -14.73 -10.07
CA MET A 42 -11.39 -13.82 -9.43
C MET A 42 -12.80 -14.01 -9.97
N LEU A 43 -12.95 -14.23 -11.28
CA LEU A 43 -14.24 -14.52 -11.89
C LEU A 43 -14.82 -15.85 -11.40
N ASN A 44 -14.01 -16.90 -11.34
CA ASN A 44 -14.42 -18.21 -10.83
C ASN A 44 -14.83 -18.13 -9.36
N ALA A 45 -14.06 -17.43 -8.53
CA ALA A 45 -14.38 -17.19 -7.13
C ALA A 45 -15.70 -16.42 -6.97
N HIS A 46 -15.96 -15.43 -7.83
CA HIS A 46 -17.21 -14.68 -7.81
C HIS A 46 -18.43 -15.55 -8.13
N ILE A 47 -18.34 -16.42 -9.15
CA ILE A 47 -19.42 -17.35 -9.52
C ILE A 47 -19.72 -18.29 -8.34
N LEU A 48 -18.69 -18.89 -7.75
CA LEU A 48 -18.83 -19.75 -6.58
C LEU A 48 -19.43 -19.01 -5.37
N PHE A 49 -19.02 -17.76 -5.15
CA PHE A 49 -19.56 -16.94 -4.06
C PHE A 49 -21.06 -16.68 -4.22
N LYS A 50 -21.52 -16.38 -5.43
CA LYS A 50 -22.95 -16.21 -5.72
C LYS A 50 -23.74 -17.49 -5.46
N GLU A 51 -23.20 -18.62 -5.91
CA GLU A 51 -23.84 -19.92 -5.73
C GLU A 51 -23.96 -20.31 -4.25
N LYS A 52 -22.93 -20.06 -3.44
CA LYS A 52 -22.91 -20.47 -2.03
C LYS A 52 -23.66 -19.54 -1.09
N THR A 53 -23.63 -18.22 -1.33
CA THR A 53 -24.20 -17.24 -0.39
C THR A 53 -25.58 -16.73 -0.81
N CYS A 54 -26.03 -17.09 -2.02
CA CYS A 54 -27.23 -16.54 -2.66
C CYS A 54 -27.23 -15.00 -2.77
N LYS A 55 -26.11 -14.34 -2.50
CA LYS A 55 -25.91 -12.90 -2.65
C LYS A 55 -25.45 -12.63 -4.08
N ASN A 56 -25.97 -11.57 -4.66
CA ASN A 56 -25.64 -11.16 -6.03
C ASN A 56 -24.90 -9.81 -6.08
N PRO A 57 -23.72 -9.67 -5.45
CA PRO A 57 -22.92 -8.47 -5.64
C PRO A 57 -22.45 -8.36 -7.10
N THR A 58 -22.08 -7.15 -7.51
CA THR A 58 -21.36 -6.98 -8.78
C THR A 58 -19.94 -7.55 -8.64
N LEU A 59 -19.29 -7.86 -9.77
CA LEU A 59 -17.91 -8.35 -9.75
C LEU A 59 -16.97 -7.31 -9.10
N GLN A 60 -17.22 -6.02 -9.36
CA GLN A 60 -16.44 -4.93 -8.77
C GLN A 60 -16.56 -4.91 -7.24
N ASP A 61 -17.78 -4.99 -6.70
CA ASP A 61 -18.00 -5.03 -5.25
C ASP A 61 -17.36 -6.24 -4.60
N PHE A 62 -17.39 -7.39 -5.30
CA PHE A 62 -16.76 -8.61 -4.84
C PHE A 62 -15.23 -8.46 -4.78
N VAL A 63 -14.60 -7.94 -5.84
CA VAL A 63 -13.16 -7.70 -5.88
C VAL A 63 -12.73 -6.75 -4.77
N ILE A 64 -13.44 -5.64 -4.58
CA ILE A 64 -13.14 -4.68 -3.50
C ILE A 64 -13.20 -5.35 -2.13
N LYS A 65 -14.21 -6.19 -1.88
CA LYS A 65 -14.32 -6.93 -0.61
C LYS A 65 -13.15 -7.88 -0.39
N VAL A 66 -12.75 -8.63 -1.42
CA VAL A 66 -11.59 -9.53 -1.35
C VAL A 66 -10.31 -8.74 -1.07
N VAL A 67 -10.08 -7.64 -1.77
CA VAL A 67 -8.89 -6.79 -1.54
C VAL A 67 -8.88 -6.24 -0.12
N ARG A 68 -10.01 -5.75 0.39
CA ARG A 68 -10.11 -5.27 1.78
C ARG A 68 -9.77 -6.37 2.78
N GLN A 69 -10.31 -7.58 2.61
CA GLN A 69 -10.02 -8.71 3.49
C GLN A 69 -8.55 -9.10 3.46
N LEU A 70 -7.95 -9.18 2.27
CA LEU A 70 -6.52 -9.48 2.13
C LEU A 70 -5.65 -8.40 2.79
N LEU A 71 -6.03 -7.13 2.69
CA LEU A 71 -5.31 -6.04 3.35
C LEU A 71 -5.48 -6.07 4.86
N GLU A 72 -6.69 -6.34 5.36
CA GLU A 72 -6.98 -6.46 6.79
C GLU A 72 -6.21 -7.65 7.42
N GLU A 73 -6.12 -8.78 6.72
CA GLU A 73 -5.39 -9.98 7.17
C GLU A 73 -3.86 -9.83 7.10
N ASN A 74 -3.35 -9.04 6.15
CA ASN A 74 -1.92 -8.82 5.96
C ASN A 74 -1.43 -7.46 6.46
N ALA A 75 -2.29 -6.69 7.15
CA ALA A 75 -1.91 -5.47 7.84
C ALA A 75 -1.07 -5.84 9.07
N VAL A 76 0.20 -6.18 8.84
CA VAL A 76 1.23 -5.86 9.82
C VAL A 76 1.20 -4.35 9.94
N GLU A 77 0.97 -3.83 11.15
CA GLU A 77 1.20 -2.41 11.43
C GLU A 77 2.66 -2.12 11.15
N HIS A 78 2.95 -1.76 9.90
CA HIS A 78 4.21 -1.20 9.50
C HIS A 78 4.07 0.30 9.72
N PRO A 79 4.61 0.87 10.81
CA PRO A 79 4.87 2.29 10.84
C PRO A 79 5.88 2.54 9.71
N THR A 80 5.36 2.92 8.55
CA THR A 80 6.17 3.25 7.39
C THR A 80 6.98 4.48 7.80
N PRO A 81 8.32 4.41 7.85
CA PRO A 81 9.12 5.58 8.18
C PRO A 81 8.97 6.59 7.05
N GLY A 82 8.12 7.60 7.27
CA GLY A 82 7.90 8.69 6.31
C GLY A 82 6.63 8.60 5.45
N CYS A 83 5.67 7.72 5.73
CA CYS A 83 4.34 7.86 5.12
C CYS A 83 3.62 9.01 5.82
N HIS A 84 3.18 9.98 5.02
CA HIS A 84 2.57 11.22 5.45
C HIS A 84 1.45 10.95 6.46
N VAL A 85 1.54 11.63 7.60
CA VAL A 85 0.42 11.84 8.52
C VAL A 85 -0.75 12.29 7.65
N VAL A 86 -1.68 11.38 7.41
CA VAL A 86 -3.04 11.72 6.98
C VAL A 86 -3.45 12.81 7.95
N ASP A 87 -3.84 13.98 7.42
CA ASP A 87 -4.12 15.19 8.17
C ASP A 87 -5.27 14.90 9.16
N ASN A 88 -4.92 14.31 10.29
CA ASN A 88 -5.86 13.76 11.24
C ASN A 88 -6.36 14.95 12.05
N PRO A 89 -7.67 15.25 12.05
CA PRO A 89 -8.21 16.36 12.82
C PRO A 89 -7.87 16.28 14.33
N VAL A 90 -7.52 15.10 14.84
CA VAL A 90 -7.01 14.89 16.20
C VAL A 90 -5.77 15.75 16.50
N ARG A 91 -4.95 16.11 15.49
CA ARG A 91 -3.80 16.99 15.72
C ARG A 91 -4.21 18.38 16.25
N LEU A 92 -5.45 18.81 16.00
CA LEU A 92 -6.00 20.11 16.37
C LEU A 92 -6.88 20.07 17.63
N THR A 93 -7.41 18.90 17.99
CA THR A 93 -8.37 18.74 19.09
C THR A 93 -7.85 17.91 20.26
N GLY A 94 -6.75 17.16 20.06
CA GLY A 94 -6.12 16.32 21.08
C GLY A 94 -5.22 17.09 22.06
N GLN A 95 -4.87 16.43 23.16
CA GLN A 95 -3.99 16.99 24.20
C GLN A 95 -2.54 16.60 23.93
N HIS A 96 -1.90 17.32 23.02
CA HIS A 96 -0.54 17.00 22.58
C HIS A 96 0.52 17.50 23.56
N PHE A 97 1.44 16.64 23.97
CA PHE A 97 2.59 17.00 24.81
C PHE A 97 3.93 16.74 24.11
N PRO A 98 4.94 17.63 24.28
CA PRO A 98 6.27 17.38 23.78
C PRO A 98 6.94 16.21 24.52
N CYS A 99 7.41 15.22 23.76
CA CYS A 99 8.20 14.10 24.26
C CYS A 99 9.59 14.12 23.64
N THR A 100 10.60 13.56 24.31
CA THR A 100 11.95 13.42 23.74
C THR A 100 12.06 12.18 22.85
N LEU A 101 12.74 12.33 21.70
CA LEU A 101 13.05 11.25 20.78
C LEU A 101 13.86 10.16 21.48
N GLN A 102 13.35 8.93 21.44
CA GLN A 102 14.04 7.78 21.96
C GLN A 102 15.04 7.23 20.91
N PRO A 103 16.26 6.83 21.32
CA PRO A 103 17.16 6.08 20.46
C PRO A 103 16.54 4.73 20.09
N ARG A 104 16.75 4.29 18.84
CA ARG A 104 16.44 2.91 18.49
C ARG A 104 17.36 1.96 19.26
N PRO A 105 16.87 0.76 19.65
CA PRO A 105 17.61 -0.18 20.51
C PRO A 105 18.95 -0.65 19.92
N ASP A 106 19.11 -0.57 18.59
CA ASP A 106 20.31 -0.93 17.82
C ASP A 106 21.36 0.20 17.72
N MET A 107 21.02 1.43 18.09
CA MET A 107 21.90 2.60 17.98
C MET A 107 22.53 2.92 19.34
N LYS A 108 23.88 2.83 19.45
CA LYS A 108 24.64 3.39 20.58
C LYS A 108 24.17 4.82 20.85
N LYS A 109 23.93 5.17 22.13
CA LYS A 109 23.38 6.43 22.74
C LYS A 109 23.75 7.78 22.08
N LYS A 110 23.66 7.93 20.76
CA LYS A 110 23.82 9.18 20.04
C LYS A 110 22.54 9.97 20.26
N LYS A 111 22.72 11.28 20.45
CA LYS A 111 21.63 12.26 20.53
C LYS A 111 20.82 12.17 19.23
N VAL A 112 19.69 11.45 19.26
CA VAL A 112 18.80 11.36 18.11
C VAL A 112 18.15 12.73 17.92
N GLN A 113 18.38 13.31 16.75
CA GLN A 113 17.76 14.55 16.32
C GLN A 113 17.09 14.30 14.97
N LYS A 114 15.86 14.80 14.81
CA LYS A 114 15.11 14.76 13.55
C LYS A 114 14.82 16.19 13.10
N ALA A 115 14.66 16.39 11.79
CA ALA A 115 14.29 17.69 11.25
C ALA A 115 12.87 18.08 11.70
N CYS A 116 12.68 19.32 12.15
CA CYS A 116 11.38 19.86 12.51
C CYS A 116 10.47 19.94 11.28
N HIS A 117 9.26 19.37 11.39
CA HIS A 117 8.29 19.34 10.30
C HIS A 117 7.84 20.75 9.90
N VAL A 118 7.45 21.58 10.87
CA VAL A 118 6.98 22.95 10.62
C VAL A 118 8.06 23.82 9.99
N CYS A 119 9.27 23.83 10.55
CA CYS A 119 10.37 24.61 9.98
C CYS A 119 10.74 24.18 8.56
N SER A 120 10.55 22.91 8.24
CA SER A 120 10.76 22.38 6.89
C SER A 120 9.60 22.70 5.94
N HIS A 121 8.35 22.76 6.39
CA HIS A 121 7.19 22.87 5.48
C HIS A 121 6.42 24.19 5.59
N THR A 122 6.82 25.09 6.47
CA THR A 122 6.16 26.39 6.65
C THR A 122 6.26 27.26 5.40
N LYS A 123 5.16 27.94 5.09
CA LYS A 123 5.07 29.02 4.10
C LYS A 123 4.97 30.40 4.75
N ARG A 124 4.78 30.44 6.08
CA ARG A 124 4.53 31.69 6.83
C ARG A 124 5.82 32.40 7.24
N ARG A 125 6.94 31.68 7.27
CA ARG A 125 8.27 32.22 7.61
C ARG A 125 9.34 31.64 6.67
N PRO A 126 10.54 32.23 6.62
CA PRO A 126 11.64 31.69 5.83
C PRO A 126 11.92 30.24 6.20
N ARG A 127 11.97 29.36 5.20
CA ARG A 127 12.27 27.94 5.39
C ARG A 127 13.68 27.80 5.93
N LYS A 128 13.80 27.24 7.14
CA LYS A 128 15.07 26.96 7.79
C LYS A 128 15.06 25.55 8.32
N ARG A 129 16.01 24.71 7.92
CA ARG A 129 16.16 23.41 8.55
C ARG A 129 16.58 23.61 10.01
N SER A 130 15.82 23.03 10.93
CA SER A 130 16.16 22.96 12.36
C SER A 130 15.97 21.52 12.80
N ASP A 131 16.98 20.98 13.49
CA ASP A 131 16.90 19.64 14.03
C ASP A 131 16.51 19.71 15.51
N THR A 132 15.51 18.93 15.90
CA THR A 132 14.91 18.91 17.24
C THR A 132 15.07 17.55 17.89
N ARG A 133 15.13 17.54 19.23
CA ARG A 133 15.07 16.32 20.05
C ARG A 133 13.66 16.00 20.51
N TYR A 134 12.70 16.86 20.19
CA TYR A 134 11.32 16.76 20.66
C TYR A 134 10.41 16.28 19.53
N CYS A 135 9.43 15.47 19.88
CA CYS A 135 8.36 15.02 19.01
C CYS A 135 7.02 15.04 19.75
N CYS A 136 5.93 15.14 19.00
CA CYS A 136 4.61 14.79 19.54
C CYS A 136 4.48 13.26 19.48
N HIS A 137 4.13 12.62 20.60
CA HIS A 137 3.95 11.17 20.65
C HIS A 137 2.70 10.73 19.87
N GLU A 138 1.61 11.49 19.97
CA GLU A 138 0.33 11.16 19.32
C GLU A 138 0.40 11.32 17.79
N CYS A 139 1.16 12.29 17.29
CA CYS A 139 1.30 12.54 15.85
C CYS A 139 2.54 11.89 15.23
N ASP A 140 3.47 11.36 16.04
CA ASP A 140 4.81 10.88 15.62
C ASP A 140 5.58 11.88 14.72
N VAL A 141 5.45 13.18 15.01
CA VAL A 141 6.12 14.25 14.26
C VAL A 141 7.16 14.96 15.12
N ALA A 142 8.35 15.17 14.57
CA ALA A 142 9.41 15.96 15.19
C ALA A 142 9.12 17.46 15.07
N LEU A 143 9.08 18.18 16.19
CA LEU A 143 8.73 19.59 16.29
C LEU A 143 9.69 20.32 17.25
N CYS A 144 10.02 21.59 16.96
CA CYS A 144 10.66 22.45 17.97
C CYS A 144 9.65 22.75 19.09
N ILE A 145 10.11 22.85 20.35
CA ILE A 145 9.23 23.19 21.49
C ILE A 145 8.46 24.48 21.19
N GLU A 146 9.17 25.52 20.77
CA GLU A 146 8.59 26.80 20.46
C GLU A 146 9.20 27.34 19.15
N PRO A 147 8.43 28.01 18.28
CA PRO A 147 6.96 28.13 18.25
C PRO A 147 6.25 26.96 17.54
N CYS A 148 7.01 26.00 17.00
CA CYS A 148 6.51 24.99 16.05
C CYS A 148 5.47 24.04 16.64
N PHE A 149 5.60 23.68 17.92
CA PHE A 149 4.68 22.75 18.57
C PHE A 149 3.27 23.35 18.62
N ALA A 150 3.16 24.60 19.08
CA ALA A 150 1.91 25.34 19.07
C ALA A 150 1.37 25.50 17.64
N GLU A 151 2.19 25.94 16.69
CA GLU A 151 1.76 26.13 15.30
C GLU A 151 1.17 24.85 14.68
N TYR A 152 1.82 23.69 14.91
CA TYR A 152 1.38 22.42 14.35
C TYR A 152 0.04 21.93 14.92
N HIS A 153 -0.22 22.23 16.20
CA HIS A 153 -1.40 21.77 16.93
C HIS A 153 -2.55 22.78 17.01
N THR A 154 -2.34 24.01 16.53
CA THR A 154 -3.37 25.07 16.60
C THR A 154 -3.75 25.66 15.26
N LEU A 155 -2.90 25.51 14.23
CA LEU A 155 -3.14 26.09 12.92
C LEU A 155 -3.56 25.01 11.92
N LEU A 156 -4.66 25.29 11.22
CA LEU A 156 -5.07 24.59 10.01
C LEU A 156 -4.06 24.83 8.88
#